data_AF-A0AAX2IFR9-F1
#
_entry.id   AF-A0AAX2IFR9-F1
#
_cell.length_a   1.000
_cell.length_b   1.000
_cell.length_c   1.000
_cell.angle_alpha   90.00
_cell.angle_beta   90.00
_cell.angle_gamma   90.00
#
_symmetry.space_group_name_H-M   'P 1'
#
loop_
_entity.id
_entity.type
_entity.pdbx_description
1 polymer ?
#
loop_
_entity_poly.entity_id
_entity_poly.type
_entity_poly.pdbx_seq_one_letter_code
_entity_poly.pdbx_strand_id
1 'polypeptide(L)'
;MKKRFSFSVMLFSLAFATFVSCKKNDDNPQQPPLQVPKMEVTAPKGDFVNGTTSKTITITNTGGTDVTITSVELTGTNADEFTTTASPTTIGVGKKYEFTVTLSPKTNGNKTANLVIKSNAGTITIPLKGTATITPKVTFVTNKAEGDSFILSVGVEEKDVPEVWIDLNNNGIKDADEVIGSIYQDMMKRGSLFVKIGNSKTLTIYGKLTKIEFDGEREGVTSIDISQNEHIKTFTCGGTALKGVTLNTAITELICNKTTLTSLDISKLTELKGLYLNENNSLTSLDLSKNTKLTYLQLNGANSLQCIKVSAEQLANLPAGWRKQGTRAEFKTECN
;
A
#
# COMPACT_ATOMS: atom_id res chain seq x y z
N MET A 1 -37.56 -50.57 61.02
CA MET A 1 -38.32 -49.65 60.13
C MET A 1 -39.45 -48.99 60.91
N LYS A 2 -39.73 -47.71 60.60
CA LYS A 2 -40.77 -46.78 61.15
C LYS A 2 -40.42 -45.94 62.41
N LYS A 3 -39.90 -44.74 62.10
CA LYS A 3 -40.06 -43.37 62.67
C LYS A 3 -40.64 -43.19 64.09
N ARG A 4 -40.00 -42.31 64.87
CA ARG A 4 -40.63 -41.11 65.47
C ARG A 4 -39.58 -40.08 65.97
N PHE A 5 -39.97 -38.81 65.83
CA PHE A 5 -39.28 -37.56 66.17
C PHE A 5 -38.97 -37.41 67.67
N SER A 6 -37.90 -36.68 68.01
CA SER A 6 -37.83 -35.87 69.24
C SER A 6 -37.00 -34.61 69.00
N PHE A 7 -37.56 -33.48 69.42
CA PHE A 7 -37.00 -32.12 69.37
C PHE A 7 -36.06 -31.90 70.57
N SER A 8 -34.94 -31.18 70.39
CA SER A 8 -34.31 -30.47 71.50
C SER A 8 -33.61 -29.20 71.03
N VAL A 9 -33.83 -28.15 71.82
CA VAL A 9 -33.57 -26.73 71.64
C VAL A 9 -32.08 -26.42 71.89
N MET A 10 -31.51 -25.44 71.19
CA MET A 10 -30.31 -24.77 71.69
C MET A 10 -30.32 -23.25 71.43
N LEU A 11 -29.86 -22.56 72.47
CA LEU A 11 -30.02 -21.17 72.88
C LEU A 11 -29.60 -20.10 71.85
N PHE A 12 -30.39 -19.03 71.78
CA PHE A 12 -29.94 -17.72 71.32
C PHE A 12 -29.45 -16.91 72.53
N SER A 13 -28.17 -16.53 72.54
CA SER A 13 -27.60 -15.61 73.52
C SER A 13 -28.01 -14.17 73.19
N LEU A 14 -28.69 -13.53 74.13
CA LEU A 14 -29.05 -12.12 74.10
C LEU A 14 -27.87 -11.32 74.68
N ALA A 15 -27.15 -10.56 73.84
CA ALA A 15 -26.19 -9.56 74.30
C ALA A 15 -26.83 -8.17 74.23
N PHE A 16 -26.92 -7.54 75.41
CA PHE A 16 -27.40 -6.18 75.64
C PHE A 16 -26.60 -5.16 74.81
N ALA A 17 -27.29 -4.41 73.94
CA ALA A 17 -26.74 -3.19 73.36
C ALA A 17 -26.90 -2.03 74.34
N THR A 18 -25.79 -1.47 74.80
CA THR A 18 -25.76 -0.19 75.49
C THR A 18 -26.11 0.91 74.50
N PHE A 19 -27.22 1.62 74.73
CA PHE A 19 -27.55 2.82 73.97
C PHE A 19 -26.61 3.95 74.39
N VAL A 20 -25.50 4.11 73.65
CA VAL A 20 -24.75 5.35 73.63
C VAL A 20 -25.58 6.36 72.85
N SER A 21 -26.07 7.37 73.56
CA SER A 21 -26.67 8.57 73.01
C SER A 21 -25.64 9.28 72.12
N CYS A 22 -25.72 9.06 70.81
CA CYS A 22 -25.02 9.88 69.83
C CYS A 22 -25.96 11.01 69.41
N LYS A 23 -25.54 12.23 69.74
CA LYS A 23 -25.99 13.45 69.06
C LYS A 23 -25.96 13.22 67.55
N LYS A 24 -26.93 13.81 66.87
CA LYS A 24 -27.00 13.93 65.42
C LYS A 24 -25.73 14.60 64.89
N ASN A 25 -24.70 13.81 64.58
CA ASN A 25 -23.64 14.20 63.67
C ASN A 25 -24.13 13.77 62.28
N ASP A 26 -24.62 14.74 61.50
CA ASP A 26 -24.95 14.55 60.08
C ASP A 26 -23.67 14.40 59.20
N ASP A 27 -22.53 14.06 59.79
CA ASP A 27 -21.28 13.72 59.09
C ASP A 27 -21.23 12.21 58.86
N ASN A 28 -22.01 11.72 57.89
CA ASN A 28 -21.70 10.45 57.25
C ASN A 28 -20.32 10.63 56.59
N PRO A 29 -19.26 9.87 56.95
CA PRO A 29 -18.01 9.95 56.23
C PRO A 29 -18.32 9.58 54.79
N GLN A 30 -18.28 10.56 53.88
CA GLN A 30 -18.47 10.33 52.46
C GLN A 30 -17.52 9.19 52.07
N GLN A 31 -18.09 8.06 51.66
CA GLN A 31 -17.32 6.94 51.12
C GLN A 31 -16.36 7.51 50.06
N PRO A 32 -15.05 7.19 50.12
CA PRO A 32 -14.11 7.68 49.12
C PRO A 32 -14.67 7.39 47.73
N PRO A 33 -14.64 8.36 46.80
CA PRO A 33 -15.20 8.15 45.47
C PRO A 33 -14.61 6.89 44.85
N LEU A 34 -15.48 6.03 44.30
CA LEU A 34 -15.09 4.79 43.64
C LEU A 34 -14.03 5.08 42.58
N GLN A 35 -12.85 4.49 42.75
CA GLN A 35 -11.77 4.62 41.80
C GLN A 35 -12.06 3.73 40.59
N VAL A 36 -12.09 4.33 39.41
CA VAL A 36 -12.38 3.67 38.14
C VAL A 36 -11.22 3.87 37.16
N PRO A 37 -11.02 2.95 36.21
CA PRO A 37 -10.04 3.15 35.15
C PRO A 37 -10.56 4.25 34.23
N LYS A 38 -9.69 5.21 33.87
CA LYS A 38 -10.04 6.30 32.96
C LYS A 38 -8.87 6.57 32.03
N MET A 39 -9.17 6.68 30.75
CA MET A 39 -8.19 6.82 29.70
C MET A 39 -8.41 8.13 28.94
N GLU A 40 -7.36 8.91 28.77
CA GLU A 40 -7.34 10.09 27.91
C GLU A 40 -6.30 9.91 26.82
N VAL A 41 -6.66 10.22 25.58
CA VAL A 41 -5.76 10.11 24.43
C VAL A 41 -5.41 11.48 23.92
N THR A 42 -4.11 11.71 23.76
CA THR A 42 -3.56 12.87 23.09
C THR A 42 -2.96 12.42 21.76
N ALA A 43 -3.50 12.95 20.66
CA ALA A 43 -2.94 12.78 19.32
C ALA A 43 -2.31 14.11 18.87
N PRO A 44 -1.22 14.07 18.08
CA PRO A 44 -0.60 15.28 17.57
C PRO A 44 -1.52 15.92 16.54
N LYS A 45 -1.58 17.25 16.53
CA LYS A 45 -2.48 18.00 15.66
C LYS A 45 -2.13 17.79 14.18
N GLY A 46 -3.14 17.91 13.32
CA GLY A 46 -3.02 17.88 11.86
C GLY A 46 -2.98 16.48 11.26
N ASP A 47 -3.25 16.43 9.96
CA ASP A 47 -3.33 15.21 9.16
C ASP A 47 -1.92 14.63 8.85
N PHE A 48 -1.88 13.38 8.41
CA PHE A 48 -0.68 12.78 7.83
C PHE A 48 -0.45 13.35 6.42
N VAL A 49 0.74 13.89 6.11
CA VAL A 49 1.03 14.55 4.82
C VAL A 49 2.39 14.15 4.25
N ASN A 50 2.63 14.41 2.96
CA ASN A 50 3.92 14.26 2.27
C ASN A 50 4.45 12.82 2.09
N GLY A 51 3.55 11.84 1.98
CA GLY A 51 3.95 10.45 1.76
C GLY A 51 4.04 9.66 3.07
N THR A 52 5.11 8.90 3.27
CA THR A 52 5.29 8.11 4.50
C THR A 52 5.57 9.02 5.68
N THR A 53 4.69 9.03 6.67
CA THR A 53 4.79 9.89 7.84
C THR A 53 4.28 9.20 9.09
N SER A 54 4.91 9.48 10.22
CA SER A 54 4.53 8.93 11.53
C SER A 54 4.06 10.02 12.47
N LYS A 55 3.15 9.66 13.37
CA LYS A 55 2.64 10.50 14.45
C LYS A 55 2.65 9.71 15.76
N THR A 56 3.14 10.33 16.83
CA THR A 56 3.14 9.73 18.17
C THR A 56 1.84 10.00 18.87
N ILE A 57 1.16 8.95 19.32
CA ILE A 57 -0.05 9.02 20.15
C ILE A 57 0.31 8.66 21.58
N THR A 58 -0.21 9.44 22.52
CA THR A 58 0.00 9.25 23.95
C THR A 58 -1.33 8.92 24.63
N ILE A 59 -1.37 7.79 25.32
CA ILE A 59 -2.47 7.41 26.21
C ILE A 59 -2.05 7.71 27.64
N THR A 60 -2.86 8.46 28.37
CA THR A 60 -2.64 8.75 29.80
C THR A 60 -3.75 8.07 30.62
N ASN A 61 -3.36 7.32 31.64
CA ASN A 61 -4.31 6.84 32.64
C ASN A 61 -4.59 7.97 33.64
N THR A 62 -5.76 8.60 33.54
CA THR A 62 -6.23 9.67 34.44
C THR A 62 -7.22 9.16 35.49
N GLY A 63 -7.40 7.84 35.58
CA GLY A 63 -8.28 7.17 36.53
C GLY A 63 -7.62 6.90 37.87
N GLY A 64 -8.35 6.23 38.74
CA GLY A 64 -7.86 5.78 40.05
C GLY A 64 -7.37 4.33 40.06
N THR A 65 -7.60 3.57 38.99
CA THR A 65 -7.10 2.19 38.85
C THR A 65 -6.37 2.00 37.52
N ASP A 66 -5.65 0.90 37.38
CA ASP A 66 -4.91 0.56 36.16
C ASP A 66 -5.83 0.43 34.93
N VAL A 67 -5.32 0.93 33.80
CA VAL A 67 -5.95 0.77 32.48
C VAL A 67 -5.25 -0.35 31.73
N THR A 68 -5.94 -1.44 31.44
CA THR A 68 -5.42 -2.55 30.64
C THR A 68 -5.96 -2.44 29.22
N ILE A 69 -5.08 -2.12 28.28
CA ILE A 69 -5.35 -2.16 26.84
C ILE A 69 -5.31 -3.62 26.40
N THR A 70 -6.43 -4.12 25.89
CA THR A 70 -6.58 -5.51 25.44
C THR A 70 -6.35 -5.67 23.95
N SER A 71 -6.68 -4.67 23.14
CA SER A 71 -6.35 -4.66 21.70
C SER A 71 -6.17 -3.26 21.14
N VAL A 72 -5.36 -3.18 20.09
CA VAL A 72 -5.21 -2.00 19.24
C VAL A 72 -5.28 -2.44 17.79
N GLU A 73 -6.27 -1.94 17.05
CA GLU A 73 -6.63 -2.40 15.71
C GLU A 73 -6.71 -1.21 14.75
N LEU A 74 -6.30 -1.42 13.49
CA LEU A 74 -6.51 -0.47 12.40
C LEU A 74 -7.64 -0.98 11.52
N THR A 75 -8.62 -0.12 11.25
CA THR A 75 -9.82 -0.47 10.48
C THR A 75 -10.19 0.62 9.48
N GLY A 76 -11.08 0.34 8.53
CA GLY A 76 -11.52 1.30 7.52
C GLY A 76 -10.82 1.15 6.17
N THR A 77 -11.12 2.07 5.25
CA THR A 77 -10.81 1.96 3.81
C THR A 77 -9.33 1.78 3.49
N ASN A 78 -8.44 2.54 4.14
CA ASN A 78 -7.00 2.50 3.90
C ASN A 78 -6.22 1.90 5.08
N ALA A 79 -6.85 1.04 5.89
CA ALA A 79 -6.23 0.50 7.11
C ALA A 79 -4.90 -0.22 6.84
N ASP A 80 -4.76 -0.84 5.67
CA ASP A 80 -3.57 -1.55 5.20
C ASP A 80 -2.43 -0.62 4.75
N GLU A 81 -2.67 0.69 4.73
CA GLU A 81 -1.66 1.74 4.53
C GLU A 81 -1.23 2.38 5.86
N PHE A 82 -1.86 2.02 6.98
CA PHE A 82 -1.44 2.45 8.31
C PHE A 82 -0.80 1.28 9.07
N THR A 83 0.18 1.60 9.91
CA THR A 83 0.75 0.66 10.88
C THR A 83 0.83 1.32 12.25
N THR A 84 0.90 0.52 13.30
CA THR A 84 1.04 1.02 14.67
C THR A 84 2.08 0.20 15.43
N THR A 85 2.85 0.85 16.30
CA THR A 85 3.76 0.15 17.24
C THR A 85 3.06 -0.20 18.55
N ALA A 86 1.76 0.07 18.66
CA ALA A 86 0.99 -0.22 19.86
C ALA A 86 0.82 -1.73 20.08
N SER A 87 0.86 -2.15 21.34
CA SER A 87 0.59 -3.53 21.77
C SER A 87 -0.27 -3.54 23.05
N PRO A 88 -0.97 -4.65 23.34
CA PRO A 88 -1.68 -4.81 24.61
C PRO A 88 -0.74 -4.59 25.80
N THR A 89 -1.18 -3.80 26.77
CA THR A 89 -0.36 -3.38 27.91
C THR A 89 -1.22 -2.89 29.07
N THR A 90 -0.63 -2.75 30.26
CA THR A 90 -1.27 -2.14 31.43
C THR A 90 -0.59 -0.82 31.77
N ILE A 91 -1.38 0.24 31.87
CA ILE A 91 -0.95 1.59 32.20
C ILE A 91 -1.33 1.87 33.65
N GLY A 92 -0.31 1.95 34.51
CA GLY A 92 -0.50 2.31 35.92
C GLY A 92 -1.12 3.70 36.10
N VAL A 93 -1.73 3.95 37.25
CA VAL A 93 -2.34 5.24 37.60
C VAL A 93 -1.36 6.41 37.39
N GLY A 94 -1.79 7.44 36.65
CA GLY A 94 -0.99 8.62 36.33
C GLY A 94 0.15 8.38 35.33
N LYS A 95 0.33 7.15 34.84
CA LYS A 95 1.35 6.81 33.84
C LYS A 95 0.83 7.04 32.42
N LYS A 96 1.78 7.05 31.49
CA LYS A 96 1.57 7.26 30.06
C LYS A 96 2.07 6.07 29.27
N TYR A 97 1.43 5.83 28.13
CA TYR A 97 1.86 4.89 27.12
C TYR A 97 1.94 5.62 25.78
N GLU A 98 3.12 5.61 25.16
CA GLU A 98 3.37 6.26 23.89
C GLU A 98 3.65 5.22 22.82
N PHE A 99 3.06 5.43 21.65
CA PHE A 99 3.28 4.60 20.47
C PHE A 99 3.16 5.45 19.22
N THR A 100 3.61 4.92 18.10
CA THR A 100 3.56 5.60 16.82
C THR A 100 2.51 4.96 15.92
N VAL A 101 1.82 5.80 15.15
CA VAL A 101 1.04 5.39 13.99
C VAL A 101 1.75 5.93 12.76
N THR A 102 1.96 5.10 11.76
CA THR A 102 2.63 5.47 10.51
C THR A 102 1.68 5.27 9.34
N LEU A 103 1.49 6.31 8.52
CA LEU A 103 0.92 6.19 7.18
C LEU A 103 2.06 5.87 6.22
N SER A 104 1.93 4.79 5.46
CA SER A 104 2.82 4.39 4.36
C SER A 104 1.98 4.26 3.10
N PRO A 105 1.73 5.37 2.38
CA PRO A 105 0.71 5.39 1.35
C PRO A 105 1.14 4.61 0.11
N LYS A 106 0.18 3.89 -0.49
CA LYS A 106 0.37 3.10 -1.71
C LYS A 106 -0.05 3.84 -2.97
N THR A 107 -0.96 4.79 -2.84
CA THR A 107 -1.48 5.61 -3.94
C THR A 107 -1.62 7.07 -3.49
N ASN A 108 -1.77 7.97 -4.46
CA ASN A 108 -2.03 9.38 -4.19
C ASN A 108 -3.44 9.62 -3.61
N GLY A 109 -3.61 10.79 -2.98
CA GLY A 109 -4.91 11.31 -2.55
C GLY A 109 -5.21 11.10 -1.07
N ASN A 110 -6.48 11.23 -0.71
CA ASN A 110 -6.93 11.19 0.67
C ASN A 110 -6.85 9.77 1.24
N LYS A 111 -6.32 9.66 2.46
CA LYS A 111 -6.13 8.42 3.20
C LYS A 111 -6.93 8.48 4.49
N THR A 112 -7.79 7.49 4.69
CA THR A 112 -8.63 7.41 5.89
C THR A 112 -8.62 6.01 6.49
N ALA A 113 -8.46 5.96 7.81
CA ALA A 113 -8.60 4.75 8.62
C ALA A 113 -9.08 5.12 10.02
N ASN A 114 -9.30 4.13 10.88
CA ASN A 114 -9.61 4.31 12.28
C ASN A 114 -8.64 3.48 13.12
N LEU A 115 -8.06 4.09 14.14
CA LEU A 115 -7.36 3.38 15.21
C LEU A 115 -8.36 3.07 16.33
N VAL A 116 -8.58 1.79 16.59
CA VAL A 116 -9.52 1.31 17.62
C VAL A 116 -8.71 0.74 18.78
N ILE A 117 -8.85 1.33 19.95
CA ILE A 117 -8.19 0.91 21.19
C ILE A 117 -9.26 0.37 22.14
N LYS A 118 -9.17 -0.91 22.50
CA LYS A 118 -10.07 -1.55 23.47
C LYS A 118 -9.33 -1.70 24.80
N SER A 119 -9.98 -1.31 25.90
CA SER A 119 -9.44 -1.46 27.24
C SER A 119 -10.54 -1.74 28.27
N ASN A 120 -10.14 -2.03 29.51
CA ASN A 120 -11.06 -2.08 30.66
C ASN A 120 -11.68 -0.71 31.03
N ALA A 121 -11.20 0.40 30.44
CA ALA A 121 -11.78 1.74 30.58
C ALA A 121 -12.78 2.08 29.45
N GLY A 122 -13.03 1.15 28.53
CA GLY A 122 -13.90 1.34 27.37
C GLY A 122 -13.16 1.22 26.04
N THR A 123 -13.85 1.59 24.96
CA THR A 123 -13.28 1.61 23.60
C THR A 123 -13.13 3.04 23.13
N ILE A 124 -11.94 3.38 22.61
CA ILE A 124 -11.68 4.66 21.96
C ILE A 124 -11.43 4.41 20.48
N THR A 125 -12.06 5.20 19.62
CA THR A 125 -11.83 5.20 18.18
C THR A 125 -11.30 6.54 17.74
N ILE A 126 -10.14 6.54 17.10
CA ILE A 126 -9.47 7.75 16.62
C ILE A 126 -9.50 7.73 15.09
N PRO A 127 -10.23 8.66 14.45
CA PRO A 127 -10.19 8.77 13.00
C PRO A 127 -8.79 9.24 12.57
N LEU A 128 -8.18 8.50 11.66
CA LEU A 128 -6.92 8.82 11.02
C LEU A 128 -7.20 9.42 9.66
N LYS A 129 -6.64 10.60 9.39
CA LYS A 129 -6.77 11.30 8.11
C LYS A 129 -5.42 11.73 7.60
N GLY A 130 -5.19 11.54 6.31
CA GLY A 130 -3.99 11.98 5.64
C GLY A 130 -4.24 12.35 4.19
N THR A 131 -3.31 13.09 3.61
CA THR A 131 -3.20 13.29 2.17
C THR A 131 -1.84 12.80 1.72
N ALA A 132 -1.82 11.79 0.87
CA ALA A 132 -0.60 11.27 0.29
C ALA A 132 -0.33 11.96 -1.05
N THR A 133 0.87 12.51 -1.17
CA THR A 133 1.45 12.88 -2.47
C THR A 133 2.74 12.07 -2.61
N ILE A 134 2.69 11.06 -3.46
CA ILE A 134 3.84 10.27 -3.90
C ILE A 134 4.33 10.95 -5.17
N THR A 135 5.56 11.44 -5.14
CA THR A 135 6.22 11.98 -6.34
C THR A 135 6.30 10.86 -7.38
N PRO A 136 5.67 11.02 -8.56
CA PRO A 136 5.71 9.98 -9.56
C PRO A 136 7.14 9.70 -9.97
N LYS A 137 7.49 8.43 -10.09
CA LYS A 137 8.86 8.03 -10.44
C LYS A 137 8.89 6.73 -11.22
N VAL A 138 9.97 6.54 -11.95
CA VAL A 138 10.28 5.30 -12.66
C VAL A 138 11.69 4.90 -12.34
N THR A 139 11.85 3.68 -11.83
CA THR A 139 13.13 3.13 -11.43
C THR A 139 13.57 2.08 -12.45
N PHE A 140 14.84 2.11 -12.82
CA PHE A 140 15.44 1.18 -13.77
C PHE A 140 16.64 0.52 -13.11
N VAL A 141 16.88 -0.74 -13.45
CA VAL A 141 18.15 -1.42 -13.17
C VAL A 141 18.84 -1.70 -14.49
N THR A 142 20.13 -1.35 -14.56
CA THR A 142 20.95 -1.52 -15.76
C THR A 142 22.23 -2.30 -15.50
N ASN A 143 22.72 -3.01 -16.51
CA ASN A 143 24.06 -3.60 -16.52
C ASN A 143 25.07 -2.77 -17.33
N LYS A 144 24.67 -1.64 -17.93
CA LYS A 144 25.55 -0.71 -18.65
C LYS A 144 26.63 -0.16 -17.71
N ALA A 145 27.80 0.18 -18.25
CA ALA A 145 28.91 0.74 -17.47
C ALA A 145 28.59 2.17 -17.01
N GLU A 146 29.27 2.63 -15.95
CA GLU A 146 29.20 4.04 -15.58
C GLU A 146 29.73 4.91 -16.74
N GLY A 147 29.02 6.00 -17.04
CA GLY A 147 29.34 6.87 -18.18
C GLY A 147 28.67 6.48 -19.49
N ASP A 148 28.14 5.26 -19.63
CA ASP A 148 27.30 4.87 -20.76
C ASP A 148 25.99 5.66 -20.77
N SER A 149 25.19 5.48 -21.82
CA SER A 149 23.87 6.11 -21.90
C SER A 149 22.85 5.26 -22.65
N PHE A 150 21.59 5.65 -22.53
CA PHE A 150 20.50 5.21 -23.39
C PHE A 150 19.51 6.36 -23.60
N ILE A 151 18.67 6.22 -24.64
CA ILE A 151 17.61 7.19 -24.94
C ILE A 151 16.26 6.53 -24.65
N LEU A 152 15.42 7.26 -23.95
CA LEU A 152 14.02 6.91 -23.78
C LEU A 152 13.17 7.83 -24.65
N SER A 153 12.20 7.25 -25.32
CA SER A 153 11.05 8.03 -25.78
C SER A 153 10.08 8.20 -24.60
N VAL A 154 9.88 9.43 -24.13
CA VAL A 154 9.02 9.74 -22.97
C VAL A 154 7.89 10.69 -23.36
N GLY A 155 6.74 10.56 -22.72
CA GLY A 155 5.67 11.57 -22.76
C GLY A 155 5.67 12.36 -21.47
N VAL A 156 5.67 13.69 -21.56
CA VAL A 156 5.56 14.61 -20.42
C VAL A 156 4.69 15.79 -20.86
N GLU A 157 3.73 16.22 -20.03
CA GLU A 157 2.99 17.45 -20.30
C GLU A 157 3.93 18.65 -20.16
N GLU A 158 3.81 19.66 -21.01
CA GLU A 158 4.75 20.80 -21.04
C GLU A 158 4.88 21.49 -19.67
N LYS A 159 3.79 21.61 -18.91
CA LYS A 159 3.78 22.18 -17.56
C LYS A 159 4.54 21.35 -16.52
N ASP A 160 4.67 20.04 -16.73
CA ASP A 160 5.31 19.11 -15.79
C ASP A 160 6.79 18.86 -16.12
N VAL A 161 7.28 19.30 -17.29
CA VAL A 161 8.69 19.19 -17.71
C VAL A 161 9.69 19.74 -16.67
N PRO A 162 9.48 20.92 -16.05
CA PRO A 162 10.42 21.47 -15.07
C PRO A 162 10.57 20.61 -13.80
N GLU A 163 9.57 19.77 -13.50
CA GLU A 163 9.56 18.89 -12.33
C GLU A 163 10.31 17.57 -12.57
N VAL A 164 10.69 17.27 -13.82
CA VAL A 164 11.40 16.04 -14.15
C VAL A 164 12.88 16.14 -13.78
N TRP A 165 13.41 15.12 -13.12
CA TRP A 165 14.84 14.98 -12.81
C TRP A 165 15.25 13.51 -12.71
N ILE A 166 16.55 13.24 -12.79
CA ILE A 166 17.08 11.86 -12.81
C ILE A 166 18.03 11.67 -11.64
N ASP A 167 17.66 10.81 -10.71
CA ASP A 167 18.52 10.31 -9.66
C ASP A 167 19.51 9.29 -10.24
N LEU A 168 20.77 9.69 -10.34
CA LEU A 168 21.87 8.95 -10.97
C LEU A 168 22.66 8.10 -9.97
N ASN A 169 22.54 8.41 -8.67
CA ASN A 169 23.29 7.76 -7.59
C ASN A 169 22.38 6.95 -6.62
N ASN A 170 21.06 6.98 -6.86
CA ASN A 170 20.02 6.31 -6.10
C ASN A 170 19.94 6.75 -4.62
N ASN A 171 20.19 8.04 -4.35
CA ASN A 171 20.08 8.62 -3.01
C ASN A 171 18.70 9.23 -2.71
N GLY A 172 17.84 9.39 -3.72
CA GLY A 172 16.51 10.00 -3.61
C GLY A 172 16.51 11.52 -3.40
N ILE A 173 17.64 12.19 -3.60
CA ILE A 173 17.85 13.63 -3.42
C ILE A 173 18.28 14.21 -4.76
N LYS A 174 17.61 15.27 -5.23
CA LYS A 174 17.95 15.95 -6.48
C LYS A 174 19.27 16.72 -6.34
N ASP A 175 20.36 16.13 -6.83
CA ASP A 175 21.68 16.75 -6.87
C ASP A 175 21.82 17.75 -8.04
N ALA A 176 22.87 18.58 -8.01
CA ALA A 176 23.06 19.65 -9.01
C ALA A 176 23.30 19.11 -10.43
N ASP A 177 23.93 17.95 -10.56
CA ASP A 177 24.20 17.23 -11.82
C ASP A 177 23.05 16.34 -12.30
N GLU A 178 21.99 16.23 -11.51
CA GLU A 178 20.77 15.44 -11.78
C GLU A 178 19.62 16.28 -12.37
N VAL A 179 19.84 17.60 -12.45
CA VAL A 179 18.93 18.53 -13.10
C VAL A 179 18.97 18.30 -14.61
N ILE A 180 17.80 18.07 -15.20
CA ILE A 180 17.70 17.99 -16.66
C ILE A 180 17.84 19.40 -17.24
N GLY A 181 18.98 19.67 -17.89
CA GLY A 181 19.27 20.96 -18.51
C GLY A 181 18.29 21.33 -19.64
N SER A 182 18.21 22.62 -19.98
CA SER A 182 17.21 23.17 -20.92
C SER A 182 17.19 22.47 -22.29
N ILE A 183 18.35 22.10 -22.83
CA ILE A 183 18.46 21.34 -24.10
C ILE A 183 17.71 20.00 -24.00
N TYR A 184 17.90 19.27 -22.90
CA TYR A 184 17.25 17.99 -22.69
C TYR A 184 15.77 18.15 -22.32
N GLN A 185 15.37 19.28 -21.72
CA GLN A 185 13.95 19.62 -21.54
C GLN A 185 13.25 19.82 -22.89
N ASP A 186 13.90 20.51 -23.85
CA ASP A 186 13.34 20.67 -25.19
C ASP A 186 13.29 19.34 -25.96
N MET A 187 14.28 18.46 -25.76
CA MET A 187 14.23 17.09 -26.27
C MET A 187 13.05 16.32 -25.65
N MET A 188 12.82 16.43 -24.34
CA MET A 188 11.70 15.78 -23.67
C MET A 188 10.35 16.26 -24.18
N LYS A 189 10.20 17.56 -24.47
CA LYS A 189 8.99 18.11 -25.12
C LYS A 189 8.74 17.50 -26.50
N ARG A 190 9.81 17.12 -27.20
CA ARG A 190 9.76 16.41 -28.49
C ARG A 190 9.67 14.89 -28.34
N GLY A 191 9.63 14.40 -27.11
CA GLY A 191 9.41 13.01 -26.76
C GLY A 191 10.67 12.20 -26.48
N SER A 192 11.86 12.80 -26.40
CA SER A 192 13.12 12.07 -26.19
C SER A 192 13.86 12.52 -24.92
N LEU A 193 14.28 11.57 -24.10
CA LEU A 193 15.06 11.79 -22.89
C LEU A 193 16.36 11.01 -22.95
N PHE A 194 17.49 11.73 -22.87
CA PHE A 194 18.80 11.13 -22.74
C PHE A 194 19.09 10.79 -21.28
N VAL A 195 19.45 9.54 -21.01
CA VAL A 195 19.79 9.05 -19.67
C VAL A 195 21.23 8.58 -19.67
N LYS A 196 22.09 9.28 -18.92
CA LYS A 196 23.46 8.86 -18.64
C LYS A 196 23.47 7.92 -17.43
N ILE A 197 24.33 6.91 -17.43
CA ILE A 197 24.53 6.04 -16.28
C ILE A 197 25.51 6.70 -15.31
N GLY A 198 25.05 6.93 -14.08
CA GLY A 198 25.89 7.40 -12.98
C GLY A 198 26.69 6.29 -12.32
N ASN A 199 27.08 6.51 -11.06
CA ASN A 199 27.81 5.55 -10.24
C ASN A 199 26.92 4.42 -9.68
N SER A 200 25.60 4.50 -9.89
CA SER A 200 24.64 3.46 -9.50
C SER A 200 24.13 2.67 -10.72
N LYS A 201 23.88 1.38 -10.50
CA LYS A 201 23.17 0.51 -11.46
C LYS A 201 21.65 0.65 -11.37
N THR A 202 21.17 1.25 -10.29
CA THR A 202 19.78 1.65 -10.12
C THR A 202 19.70 3.15 -10.33
N LEU A 203 18.82 3.59 -11.21
CA LEU A 203 18.59 4.99 -11.51
C LEU A 203 17.09 5.25 -11.52
N THR A 204 16.69 6.44 -11.09
CA THR A 204 15.28 6.77 -10.91
C THR A 204 14.95 8.10 -11.55
N ILE A 205 13.99 8.10 -12.48
CA ILE A 205 13.47 9.31 -13.09
C ILE A 205 12.25 9.73 -12.27
N TYR A 206 12.33 10.90 -11.65
CA TYR A 206 11.21 11.52 -10.96
C TYR A 206 10.49 12.46 -11.91
N GLY A 207 9.16 12.46 -11.87
CA GLY A 207 8.32 13.29 -12.72
C GLY A 207 7.06 12.58 -13.23
N LYS A 208 6.06 13.37 -13.61
CA LYS A 208 4.80 12.89 -14.19
C LYS A 208 5.00 12.50 -15.65
N LEU A 209 5.35 11.24 -15.88
CA LEU A 209 5.51 10.69 -17.22
C LEU A 209 4.17 10.09 -17.66
N THR A 210 3.78 10.32 -18.91
CA THR A 210 2.51 9.82 -19.49
C THR A 210 2.73 8.67 -20.46
N LYS A 211 3.94 8.54 -20.98
CA LYS A 211 4.40 7.49 -21.89
C LYS A 211 5.86 7.17 -21.60
N ILE A 212 6.23 5.89 -21.71
CA ILE A 212 7.63 5.46 -21.81
C ILE A 212 7.76 4.41 -22.90
N GLU A 213 8.76 4.59 -23.75
CA GLU A 213 9.14 3.72 -24.83
C GLU A 213 10.67 3.69 -24.92
N PHE A 214 11.24 2.51 -25.13
CA PHE A 214 12.67 2.38 -25.38
C PHE A 214 12.93 2.63 -26.87
N ASP A 215 13.62 3.74 -27.19
CA ASP A 215 14.03 4.06 -28.55
C ASP A 215 15.50 3.64 -28.76
N GLY A 216 15.81 3.06 -29.92
CA GLY A 216 17.17 2.64 -30.24
C GLY A 216 17.69 1.47 -29.38
N GLU A 217 18.74 1.71 -28.57
CA GLU A 217 19.50 0.69 -27.84
C GLU A 217 18.68 -0.02 -26.76
N ARG A 218 18.26 -1.24 -27.09
CA ARG A 218 17.39 -2.07 -26.24
C ARG A 218 18.15 -2.94 -25.25
N GLU A 219 19.47 -2.82 -25.24
CA GLU A 219 20.35 -3.64 -24.44
C GLU A 219 20.78 -2.93 -23.18
N GLY A 220 20.61 -3.63 -22.08
CA GLY A 220 21.26 -3.33 -20.83
C GLY A 220 20.39 -2.71 -19.75
N VAL A 221 19.11 -2.42 -20.01
CA VAL A 221 18.11 -2.29 -18.94
C VAL A 221 17.54 -3.68 -18.66
N THR A 222 17.70 -4.15 -17.43
CA THR A 222 17.38 -5.53 -17.03
C THR A 222 16.08 -5.62 -16.22
N SER A 223 15.71 -4.54 -15.52
CA SER A 223 14.40 -4.37 -14.91
C SER A 223 13.93 -2.92 -14.95
N ILE A 224 12.62 -2.74 -14.87
CA ILE A 224 11.97 -1.43 -14.76
C ILE A 224 10.76 -1.54 -13.83
N ASP A 225 10.63 -0.56 -12.95
CA ASP A 225 9.49 -0.37 -12.07
C ASP A 225 8.85 1.00 -12.35
N ILE A 226 7.63 0.96 -12.89
CA ILE A 226 6.79 2.14 -13.16
C ILE A 226 5.61 2.24 -12.19
N SER A 227 5.54 1.40 -11.14
CA SER A 227 4.37 1.27 -10.27
C SER A 227 3.93 2.57 -9.59
N GLN A 228 4.89 3.47 -9.31
CA GLN A 228 4.62 4.76 -8.69
C GLN A 228 4.31 5.88 -9.69
N ASN A 229 4.17 5.58 -10.99
CA ASN A 229 3.82 6.56 -12.01
C ASN A 229 2.44 6.27 -12.62
N GLU A 230 1.39 6.61 -11.87
CA GLU A 230 -0.03 6.42 -12.25
C GLU A 230 -0.47 7.22 -13.49
N HIS A 231 0.39 8.13 -13.96
CA HIS A 231 0.16 8.94 -15.16
C HIS A 231 0.54 8.22 -16.45
N ILE A 232 1.36 7.17 -16.39
CA ILE A 232 1.76 6.40 -17.57
C ILE A 232 0.57 5.54 -18.03
N LYS A 233 -0.05 5.93 -19.16
CA LYS A 233 -1.17 5.21 -19.77
C LYS A 233 -0.75 4.23 -20.85
N THR A 234 0.36 4.53 -21.52
CA THR A 234 0.96 3.69 -22.56
C THR A 234 2.39 3.35 -22.15
N PHE A 235 2.69 2.05 -22.08
CA PHE A 235 4.02 1.56 -21.75
C PHE A 235 4.52 0.59 -22.82
N THR A 236 5.67 0.89 -23.40
CA THR A 236 6.33 0.06 -24.40
C THR A 236 7.63 -0.51 -23.82
N CYS A 237 7.70 -1.82 -23.69
CA CYS A 237 8.88 -2.56 -23.22
C CYS A 237 9.47 -3.50 -24.29
N GLY A 238 8.97 -3.41 -25.52
CA GLY A 238 9.31 -4.34 -26.59
C GLY A 238 10.78 -4.29 -27.02
N GLY A 239 11.31 -5.47 -27.36
CA GLY A 239 12.67 -5.64 -27.87
C GLY A 239 13.78 -5.47 -26.82
N THR A 240 13.45 -5.31 -25.54
CA THR A 240 14.42 -5.15 -24.45
C THR A 240 14.84 -6.50 -23.83
N ALA A 241 15.98 -6.49 -23.11
CA ALA A 241 16.46 -7.63 -22.31
C ALA A 241 15.81 -7.71 -20.91
N LEU A 242 14.62 -7.13 -20.74
CA LEU A 242 13.92 -7.11 -19.45
C LEU A 242 13.61 -8.55 -19.00
N LYS A 243 14.02 -8.86 -17.77
CA LYS A 243 13.66 -10.12 -17.08
C LYS A 243 12.45 -9.96 -16.18
N GLY A 244 12.13 -8.72 -15.79
CA GLY A 244 10.99 -8.40 -14.95
C GLY A 244 10.55 -6.96 -15.17
N VAL A 245 9.23 -6.76 -15.04
CA VAL A 245 8.57 -5.47 -15.15
C VAL A 245 7.58 -5.32 -14.00
N THR A 246 7.61 -4.18 -13.32
CA THR A 246 6.60 -3.82 -12.31
C THR A 246 5.76 -2.67 -12.85
N LEU A 247 4.46 -2.92 -13.02
CA LEU A 247 3.55 -2.05 -13.77
C LEU A 247 2.70 -1.18 -12.82
N ASN A 248 2.31 0.01 -13.28
CA ASN A 248 1.27 0.80 -12.61
C ASN A 248 -0.12 0.31 -13.03
N THR A 249 -1.12 0.52 -12.17
CA THR A 249 -2.50 0.03 -12.39
C THR A 249 -3.30 0.85 -13.39
N ALA A 250 -2.77 2.00 -13.81
CA ALA A 250 -3.47 2.98 -14.63
C ALA A 250 -3.20 2.80 -16.14
N ILE A 251 -2.38 1.81 -16.52
CA ILE A 251 -2.05 1.47 -17.91
C ILE A 251 -3.30 1.05 -18.67
N THR A 252 -3.49 1.65 -19.85
CA THR A 252 -4.54 1.29 -20.80
C THR A 252 -3.99 0.57 -22.03
N GLU A 253 -2.69 0.71 -22.31
CA GLU A 253 -2.02 0.06 -23.42
C GLU A 253 -0.62 -0.43 -23.03
N LEU A 254 -0.37 -1.73 -23.21
CA LEU A 254 0.90 -2.40 -22.90
C LEU A 254 1.49 -3.06 -24.14
N ILE A 255 2.68 -2.61 -24.56
CA ILE A 255 3.37 -3.09 -25.76
C ILE A 255 4.72 -3.70 -25.39
N CYS A 256 4.78 -5.02 -25.33
CA CYS A 256 5.98 -5.77 -24.95
C CYS A 256 6.29 -6.86 -25.98
N ASN A 257 6.29 -6.50 -27.26
CA ASN A 257 6.65 -7.40 -28.35
C ASN A 257 8.13 -7.79 -28.27
N LYS A 258 8.49 -9.02 -28.66
CA LYS A 258 9.90 -9.47 -28.76
C LYS A 258 10.69 -9.30 -27.45
N THR A 259 10.14 -9.73 -26.32
CA THR A 259 10.84 -9.71 -25.03
C THR A 259 11.19 -11.11 -24.55
N THR A 260 12.03 -11.18 -23.52
CA THR A 260 12.43 -12.43 -22.84
C THR A 260 11.68 -12.64 -21.52
N LEU A 261 10.50 -12.04 -21.37
CA LEU A 261 9.68 -12.17 -20.16
C LEU A 261 9.29 -13.64 -19.95
N THR A 262 9.62 -14.18 -18.79
CA THR A 262 9.21 -15.53 -18.36
C THR A 262 7.88 -15.51 -17.61
N SER A 263 7.51 -14.36 -17.05
CA SER A 263 6.23 -14.10 -16.41
C SER A 263 5.79 -12.66 -16.67
N LEU A 264 4.48 -12.45 -16.61
CA LEU A 264 3.85 -11.13 -16.73
C LEU A 264 2.57 -11.12 -15.91
N ASP A 265 2.60 -10.46 -14.76
CA ASP A 265 1.40 -10.24 -13.94
C ASP A 265 0.72 -8.94 -14.36
N ILE A 266 -0.48 -9.07 -14.93
CA ILE A 266 -1.34 -7.95 -15.34
C ILE A 266 -2.69 -7.99 -14.62
N SER A 267 -2.82 -8.79 -13.55
CA SER A 267 -4.08 -9.00 -12.82
C SER A 267 -4.67 -7.71 -12.25
N LYS A 268 -3.83 -6.71 -11.97
CA LYS A 268 -4.23 -5.39 -11.45
C LYS A 268 -4.53 -4.36 -12.54
N LEU A 269 -4.29 -4.67 -13.82
CA LEU A 269 -4.52 -3.75 -14.93
C LEU A 269 -5.97 -3.83 -15.41
N THR A 270 -6.92 -3.50 -14.54
CA THR A 270 -8.35 -3.65 -14.81
C THR A 270 -8.86 -2.69 -15.89
N GLU A 271 -8.11 -1.61 -16.17
CA GLU A 271 -8.39 -0.62 -17.23
C GLU A 271 -7.69 -0.92 -18.56
N LEU A 272 -6.95 -2.03 -18.67
CA LEU A 272 -6.19 -2.38 -19.88
C LEU A 272 -7.13 -2.62 -21.07
N LYS A 273 -6.87 -1.91 -22.17
CA LYS A 273 -7.64 -1.99 -23.43
C LYS A 273 -6.85 -2.63 -24.57
N GLY A 274 -5.52 -2.47 -24.57
CA GLY A 274 -4.62 -3.04 -25.58
C GLY A 274 -3.43 -3.78 -24.95
N LEU A 275 -3.19 -5.02 -25.41
CA LEU A 275 -2.06 -5.85 -25.02
C LEU A 275 -1.36 -6.43 -26.26
N TYR A 276 -0.07 -6.13 -26.41
CA TYR A 276 0.74 -6.57 -27.54
C TYR A 276 1.96 -7.33 -27.03
N LEU A 277 1.98 -8.64 -27.24
CA LEU A 277 3.04 -9.56 -26.85
C LEU A 277 3.49 -10.43 -28.05
N ASN A 278 3.52 -9.87 -29.25
CA ASN A 278 3.98 -10.58 -30.43
C ASN A 278 5.41 -11.09 -30.25
N GLU A 279 5.69 -12.28 -30.79
CA GLU A 279 7.01 -12.91 -30.83
C GLU A 279 7.66 -13.10 -29.44
N ASN A 280 6.85 -13.23 -28.39
CA ASN A 280 7.33 -13.62 -27.07
C ASN A 280 7.39 -15.14 -26.92
N ASN A 281 8.62 -15.66 -26.89
CA ASN A 281 8.89 -17.11 -26.87
C ASN A 281 9.42 -17.62 -25.52
N SER A 282 9.38 -16.80 -24.47
CA SER A 282 9.74 -17.22 -23.10
C SER A 282 8.53 -17.33 -22.17
N LEU A 283 7.39 -16.76 -22.55
CA LEU A 283 6.16 -16.80 -21.77
C LEU A 283 5.37 -18.08 -22.07
N THR A 284 5.08 -18.88 -21.04
CA THR A 284 4.40 -20.19 -21.17
C THR A 284 2.92 -20.14 -20.81
N SER A 285 2.51 -19.18 -19.99
CA SER A 285 1.11 -18.93 -19.63
C SER A 285 0.82 -17.43 -19.54
N LEU A 286 -0.44 -17.07 -19.76
CA LEU A 286 -0.93 -15.70 -19.66
C LEU A 286 -2.33 -15.71 -19.05
N ASP A 287 -2.53 -14.96 -17.96
CA ASP A 287 -3.84 -14.79 -17.33
C ASP A 287 -4.45 -13.43 -17.68
N LEU A 288 -5.57 -13.47 -18.40
CA LEU A 288 -6.36 -12.31 -18.83
C LEU A 288 -7.70 -12.21 -18.09
N SER A 289 -7.97 -13.10 -17.12
CA SER A 289 -9.27 -13.25 -16.46
C SER A 289 -9.73 -12.00 -15.68
N LYS A 290 -8.80 -11.11 -15.33
CA LYS A 290 -9.08 -9.84 -14.65
C LYS A 290 -9.14 -8.64 -15.59
N ASN A 291 -8.66 -8.78 -16.83
CA ASN A 291 -8.57 -7.69 -17.80
C ASN A 291 -9.84 -7.62 -18.67
N THR A 292 -11.00 -7.46 -18.02
CA THR A 292 -12.32 -7.53 -18.68
C THR A 292 -12.58 -6.41 -19.68
N LYS A 293 -11.80 -5.32 -19.64
CA LYS A 293 -11.86 -4.20 -20.59
C LYS A 293 -10.96 -4.38 -21.83
N LEU A 294 -10.25 -5.50 -21.95
CA LEU A 294 -9.28 -5.74 -23.03
C LEU A 294 -9.97 -5.98 -24.38
N THR A 295 -9.86 -5.03 -25.31
CA THR A 295 -10.48 -5.12 -26.64
C THR A 295 -9.49 -5.53 -27.74
N TYR A 296 -8.20 -5.24 -27.54
CA TYR A 296 -7.13 -5.57 -28.49
C TYR A 296 -6.09 -6.47 -27.83
N LEU A 297 -5.83 -7.63 -28.44
CA LEU A 297 -4.83 -8.59 -28.00
C LEU A 297 -4.04 -9.07 -29.21
N GLN A 298 -2.72 -8.96 -29.17
CA GLN A 298 -1.82 -9.44 -30.22
C GLN A 298 -0.78 -10.39 -29.62
N LEU A 299 -0.90 -11.68 -29.92
CA LEU A 299 -0.02 -12.77 -29.48
C LEU A 299 0.63 -13.50 -30.68
N ASN A 300 0.81 -12.81 -31.81
CA ASN A 300 1.30 -13.46 -33.02
C ASN A 300 2.75 -13.92 -32.83
N GLY A 301 3.05 -15.17 -33.15
CA GLY A 301 4.38 -15.76 -32.98
C GLY A 301 4.78 -16.04 -31.54
N ALA A 302 3.86 -15.97 -30.56
CA ALA A 302 4.11 -16.34 -29.16
C ALA A 302 4.07 -17.88 -29.00
N ASN A 303 5.07 -18.56 -29.54
CA ASN A 303 5.00 -20.00 -29.83
C ASN A 303 5.15 -20.88 -28.58
N SER A 304 5.76 -20.35 -27.52
CA SER A 304 5.96 -21.08 -26.26
C SER A 304 4.74 -21.05 -25.34
N LEU A 305 3.77 -20.16 -25.62
CA LEU A 305 2.54 -20.03 -24.84
C LEU A 305 1.72 -21.31 -25.00
N GLN A 306 1.38 -21.94 -23.87
CA GLN A 306 0.57 -23.16 -23.82
C GLN A 306 -0.86 -22.89 -23.38
N CYS A 307 -1.07 -21.85 -22.59
CA CYS A 307 -2.39 -21.53 -22.05
C CYS A 307 -2.64 -20.02 -21.96
N ILE A 308 -3.85 -19.60 -22.36
CA ILE A 308 -4.36 -18.25 -22.12
C ILE A 308 -5.59 -18.37 -21.23
N LYS A 309 -5.44 -18.02 -19.95
CA LYS A 309 -6.57 -18.00 -19.01
C LYS A 309 -7.43 -16.77 -19.27
N VAL A 310 -8.75 -16.97 -19.33
CA VAL A 310 -9.77 -15.93 -19.51
C VAL A 310 -10.93 -16.16 -18.55
N SER A 311 -11.78 -15.15 -18.32
CA SER A 311 -13.02 -15.34 -17.57
C SER A 311 -14.04 -16.14 -18.39
N ALA A 312 -15.08 -16.67 -17.73
CA ALA A 312 -16.16 -17.38 -18.41
C ALA A 312 -16.89 -16.46 -19.41
N GLU A 313 -17.07 -15.18 -19.06
CA GLU A 313 -17.70 -14.16 -19.90
C GLU A 313 -16.86 -13.85 -21.14
N GLN A 314 -15.53 -13.72 -20.99
CA GLN A 314 -14.61 -13.51 -22.10
C GLN A 314 -14.58 -14.72 -23.04
N LEU A 315 -14.59 -15.95 -22.51
CA LEU A 315 -14.57 -17.16 -23.32
C LEU A 315 -15.84 -17.33 -24.17
N ALA A 316 -17.00 -16.97 -23.60
CA ALA A 316 -18.26 -16.99 -24.32
C ALA A 316 -18.30 -15.99 -25.48
N ASN A 317 -17.60 -14.86 -25.36
CA ASN A 317 -17.59 -13.77 -26.34
C ASN A 317 -16.19 -13.17 -26.50
N LEU A 318 -15.31 -13.87 -27.22
CA LEU A 318 -13.96 -13.37 -27.47
C LEU A 318 -14.00 -12.07 -28.30
N PRO A 319 -13.31 -10.99 -27.89
CA PRO A 319 -13.31 -9.74 -28.64
C PRO A 319 -12.72 -9.90 -30.05
N ALA A 320 -13.36 -9.26 -31.04
CA ALA A 320 -12.95 -9.35 -32.44
C ALA A 320 -11.53 -8.82 -32.72
N GLY A 321 -10.96 -8.01 -31.82
CA GLY A 321 -9.60 -7.48 -31.89
C GLY A 321 -8.51 -8.43 -31.38
N TRP A 322 -8.86 -9.66 -30.96
CA TRP A 322 -7.90 -10.63 -30.44
C TRP A 322 -7.29 -11.47 -31.57
N ARG A 323 -5.96 -11.57 -31.59
CA ARG A 323 -5.16 -12.25 -32.61
C ARG A 323 -4.05 -13.06 -31.95
N LYS A 324 -3.84 -14.28 -32.45
CA LYS A 324 -2.91 -15.26 -31.87
C LYS A 324 -2.24 -16.14 -32.95
N GLN A 325 -1.96 -15.58 -34.13
CA GLN A 325 -1.42 -16.35 -35.25
C GLN A 325 -0.07 -16.99 -34.88
N GLY A 326 0.11 -18.28 -35.12
CA GLY A 326 1.35 -19.00 -34.82
C GLY A 326 1.45 -19.55 -33.39
N THR A 327 0.64 -19.09 -32.43
CA THR A 327 0.58 -19.71 -31.10
C THR A 327 -0.41 -20.88 -31.06
N ARG A 328 -0.02 -21.95 -30.36
CA ARG A 328 -0.83 -23.13 -30.08
C ARG A 328 -1.71 -22.99 -28.84
N ALA A 329 -1.49 -21.96 -28.02
CA ALA A 329 -2.30 -21.73 -26.83
C ALA A 329 -3.78 -21.59 -27.16
N GLU A 330 -4.61 -22.21 -26.32
CA GLU A 330 -6.06 -22.07 -26.35
C GLU A 330 -6.53 -21.13 -25.24
N PHE A 331 -7.67 -20.47 -25.46
CA PHE A 331 -8.36 -19.73 -24.41
C PHE A 331 -9.11 -20.71 -23.51
N LYS A 332 -8.87 -20.66 -22.19
CA LYS A 332 -9.48 -21.55 -21.19
C LYS A 332 -9.84 -20.78 -19.94
N THR A 333 -10.79 -21.28 -19.17
CA THR A 333 -11.10 -20.72 -17.83
C THR A 333 -10.10 -21.17 -16.77
N GLU A 334 -9.40 -22.28 -17.00
CA GLU A 334 -8.34 -22.79 -16.14
C GLU A 334 -7.14 -23.26 -16.96
N CYS A 335 -5.93 -23.01 -16.44
CA CYS A 335 -4.68 -23.52 -16.98
C CYS A 335 -4.12 -24.55 -15.99
N ASN A 336 -3.82 -25.76 -16.49
CA ASN A 336 -3.20 -26.83 -15.71
C ASN A 336 -1.69 -26.69 -15.65
#